data_AF-A0A2G3AEQ7-F1
#
_entry.id   AF-A0A2G3AEQ7-F1
#
_cell.length_a   1.000
_cell.length_b   1.000
_cell.length_c   1.000
_cell.angle_alpha   90.00
_cell.angle_beta   90.00
_cell.angle_gamma   90.00
#
_symmetry.space_group_name_H-M   'P 1'
#
loop_
_entity.id
_entity.type
_entity.pdbx_description
1 polymer ?
#
loop_
_entity_poly.entity_id
_entity_poly.type
_entity_poly.pdbx_seq_one_letter_code
_entity_poly.pdbx_strand_id
1 'polypeptide(L)'
;MIVKKIGVDFDYGADLIVSISRNVNLNDDLWFEIENSINVKFKDFKIPQNVYRVLLEVYVLFHENDDSWYSNSVNEHVSLNNLSVSRNGAFREAIVSLDEMVVGVV
;
A
#
# COMPACT_ATOMS: atom_id res chain seq x y z
N MET A 1 9.64 -5.04 -2.92
CA MET A 1 8.96 -3.75 -3.16
C MET A 1 8.19 -3.86 -4.45
N ILE A 2 6.88 -3.67 -4.40
CA ILE A 2 5.98 -3.56 -5.55
C ILE A 2 5.67 -2.07 -5.71
N VAL A 3 5.76 -1.56 -6.92
CA VAL A 3 5.40 -0.18 -7.25
C VAL A 3 4.27 -0.20 -8.24
N LYS A 4 3.18 0.50 -7.92
CA LYS A 4 2.07 0.72 -8.85
C LYS A 4 1.87 2.20 -9.07
N LYS A 5 2.03 2.58 -10.33
CA LYS A 5 1.74 3.93 -10.81
C LYS A 5 0.28 3.98 -11.28
N ILE A 6 -0.49 4.88 -10.70
CA ILE A 6 -1.89 5.11 -11.04
C ILE A 6 -1.97 6.46 -11.75
N GLY A 7 -2.08 6.40 -13.08
CA GLY A 7 -2.11 7.55 -13.97
C GLY A 7 -1.27 7.32 -15.22
N VAL A 8 -1.26 8.33 -16.09
CA VAL A 8 -0.44 8.34 -17.32
C VAL A 8 0.99 8.75 -17.01
N ASP A 9 1.97 8.21 -17.75
CA ASP A 9 3.36 8.65 -17.67
C ASP A 9 3.52 10.05 -18.28
N PHE A 10 4.49 10.82 -17.76
CA PHE A 10 4.67 12.22 -18.17
C PHE A 10 6.10 12.47 -18.67
N ASP A 11 6.18 13.10 -19.85
CA ASP A 11 7.43 13.56 -20.45
C ASP A 11 7.99 14.82 -19.74
N TYR A 12 7.30 15.34 -18.73
CA TYR A 12 7.66 16.52 -17.95
C TYR A 12 7.70 16.18 -16.44
N GLY A 13 8.59 16.85 -15.70
CA GLY A 13 8.72 16.68 -14.25
C GLY A 13 7.52 17.22 -13.46
N ALA A 14 7.35 16.76 -12.22
CA ALA A 14 6.28 17.23 -11.34
C ALA A 14 6.60 18.62 -10.78
N ASP A 15 5.64 19.55 -10.90
CA ASP A 15 5.73 20.88 -10.28
C ASP A 15 5.60 20.84 -8.74
N LEU A 16 4.90 19.82 -8.22
CA LEU A 16 4.70 19.59 -6.79
C LEU A 16 4.64 18.09 -6.50
N ILE A 17 5.37 17.66 -5.47
CA ILE A 17 5.30 16.31 -4.91
C ILE A 17 4.80 16.41 -3.47
N VAL A 18 3.71 15.71 -3.17
CA VAL A 18 3.12 15.65 -1.83
C VAL A 18 3.30 14.23 -1.28
N SER A 19 3.99 14.10 -0.15
CA SER A 19 4.23 12.80 0.49
C SER A 19 3.02 12.33 1.31
N ILE A 20 2.47 11.19 0.92
CA ILE A 20 1.44 10.48 1.68
C ILE A 20 2.14 9.39 2.50
N SER A 21 2.45 9.72 3.74
CA SER A 21 3.18 8.89 4.70
C SER A 21 2.67 9.16 6.12
N ARG A 22 3.03 8.32 7.09
CA ARG A 22 2.70 8.53 8.50
C ARG A 22 3.22 9.87 9.01
N ASN A 23 2.50 10.48 9.96
CA ASN A 23 2.96 11.64 10.71
C ASN A 23 3.68 11.13 11.97
N VAL A 24 5.00 11.00 11.91
CA VAL A 24 5.81 10.49 13.03
C VAL A 24 7.04 11.36 13.29
N ASN A 25 7.63 11.21 14.47
CA ASN A 25 8.88 11.88 14.83
C ASN A 25 10.05 11.29 14.02
N LEU A 26 11.17 12.02 13.93
CA LEU A 26 12.32 11.71 13.06
C LEU A 26 12.96 10.32 13.23
N ASN A 27 12.63 9.57 14.29
CA ASN A 27 13.22 8.26 14.58
C ASN A 27 12.33 7.08 14.18
N ASP A 28 11.09 7.32 13.75
CA ASP A 28 10.14 6.28 13.41
C ASP A 28 9.98 6.16 11.89
N ASP A 29 9.51 4.99 11.46
CA ASP A 29 9.31 4.72 10.04
C ASP A 29 8.14 5.51 9.44
N LEU A 30 8.31 6.06 8.24
CA LEU A 30 7.33 6.85 7.50
C LEU A 30 6.27 5.97 6.80
N TRP A 31 6.51 4.66 6.64
CA TRP A 31 5.57 3.74 5.97
C TRP A 31 4.28 3.51 6.75
N PHE A 32 3.15 3.42 6.04
CA PHE A 32 1.93 2.92 6.66
C PHE A 32 2.04 1.40 6.86
N GLU A 33 2.08 0.98 8.10
CA GLU A 33 2.00 -0.43 8.45
C GLU A 33 0.55 -0.92 8.36
N ILE A 34 0.31 -1.94 7.53
CA ILE A 34 -1.01 -2.56 7.32
C ILE A 34 -0.95 -3.98 7.88
N GLU A 35 -1.54 -4.17 9.06
CA GLU A 35 -1.47 -5.45 9.77
C GLU A 35 -2.46 -6.50 9.21
N ASN A 36 -3.65 -6.05 8.80
CA ASN A 36 -4.76 -6.92 8.40
C ASN A 36 -5.81 -6.16 7.55
N SER A 37 -6.82 -6.88 7.07
CA SER A 37 -7.84 -6.36 6.14
C SER A 37 -8.78 -5.30 6.73
N ILE A 38 -8.86 -5.17 8.06
CA ILE A 38 -9.67 -4.13 8.71
C ILE A 38 -8.83 -2.91 9.11
N ASN A 39 -7.50 -2.98 8.94
CA ASN A 39 -6.58 -1.92 9.28
C ASN A 39 -6.46 -0.91 8.14
N VAL A 40 -7.36 0.06 8.10
CA VAL A 40 -7.33 1.14 7.11
C VAL A 40 -6.45 2.28 7.60
N LYS A 41 -5.48 2.69 6.79
CA LYS A 41 -4.67 3.90 7.02
C LYS A 41 -5.05 4.97 6.00
N PHE A 42 -5.13 6.21 6.45
CA PHE A 42 -5.48 7.35 5.59
C PHE A 42 -4.70 8.59 6.00
N LYS A 43 -4.63 9.56 5.08
CA LYS A 43 -4.05 10.87 5.30
C LYS A 43 -4.83 11.90 4.50
N ASP A 44 -5.26 12.95 5.17
CA ASP A 44 -5.88 14.08 4.50
C ASP A 44 -4.83 14.95 3.82
N PHE A 45 -5.12 15.38 2.60
CA PHE A 45 -4.30 16.34 1.86
C PHE A 45 -5.20 17.27 1.04
N LYS A 46 -4.64 18.38 0.60
CA LYS A 46 -5.35 19.36 -0.23
C LYS A 46 -4.67 19.45 -1.59
N ILE A 47 -5.48 19.31 -2.64
CA ILE A 47 -5.03 19.55 -4.01
C ILE A 47 -5.15 21.07 -4.27
N PRO A 48 -4.07 21.76 -4.67
CA PRO A 48 -4.15 23.16 -5.07
C PRO A 48 -5.12 23.36 -6.23
N GLN A 49 -5.86 24.47 -6.23
CA GLN A 49 -6.92 24.73 -7.22
C GLN A 49 -6.40 24.89 -8.66
N ASN A 50 -5.11 25.19 -8.82
CA ASN A 50 -4.44 25.35 -10.11
C ASN A 50 -3.79 24.05 -10.62
N VAL A 51 -4.07 22.90 -9.99
CA VAL A 51 -3.57 21.60 -10.47
C VAL A 51 -4.26 21.21 -11.77
N TYR A 52 -3.47 21.05 -12.82
CA TYR A 52 -3.95 20.59 -14.13
C TYR A 52 -4.07 19.06 -14.19
N ARG A 53 -3.19 18.33 -13.50
CA ARG A 53 -3.12 16.87 -13.53
C ARG A 53 -2.43 16.33 -12.27
N VAL A 54 -2.81 15.12 -11.85
CA VAL A 54 -2.23 14.41 -10.70
C VAL A 54 -1.73 13.03 -11.12
N LEU A 55 -0.64 12.59 -10.49
CA LEU A 55 -0.17 11.21 -10.48
C LEU A 55 -0.23 10.67 -9.06
N LEU A 56 -0.71 9.45 -8.89
CA LEU A 56 -0.57 8.72 -7.63
C LEU A 56 0.40 7.57 -7.84
N GLU A 57 1.52 7.59 -7.13
CA GLU A 57 2.48 6.49 -7.12
C GLU A 57 2.44 5.78 -5.76
N VAL A 58 2.17 4.48 -5.80
CA VAL A 58 1.97 3.65 -4.62
C VAL A 58 3.11 2.66 -4.53
N TYR A 59 3.75 2.64 -3.37
CA TYR A 59 4.80 1.68 -3.05
C TYR A 59 4.29 0.75 -1.97
N VAL A 60 4.49 -0.55 -2.15
CA VAL A 60 4.13 -1.58 -1.18
C VAL A 60 5.33 -2.48 -0.95
N LEU A 61 5.62 -2.79 0.30
CA LEU A 61 6.68 -3.69 0.68
C LEU A 61 6.19 -4.62 1.78
N PHE A 62 6.71 -5.83 1.76
CA PHE A 62 6.50 -6.79 2.83
C PHE A 62 7.58 -6.52 3.89
N HIS A 63 7.18 -6.45 5.15
CA HIS A 63 8.06 -6.22 6.29
C HIS A 63 7.68 -7.15 7.45
N GLU A 64 8.62 -7.38 8.37
CA GLU A 64 8.42 -8.17 9.60
C GLU A 64 7.90 -9.59 9.32
N ASN A 65 6.70 -9.92 9.82
CA ASN A 65 6.05 -11.22 9.66
C ASN A 65 5.78 -11.57 8.18
N ASP A 66 5.86 -10.59 7.28
CA ASP A 66 5.68 -10.76 5.85
C ASP A 66 6.98 -10.76 5.03
N ASP A 67 8.16 -10.58 5.64
CA ASP A 67 9.45 -10.58 4.90
C ASP A 67 9.64 -11.85 4.05
N SER A 68 9.05 -12.96 4.51
CA SER A 68 9.06 -14.25 3.84
C SER A 68 7.72 -14.63 3.21
N TRP A 69 6.90 -13.65 2.78
CA TRP A 69 5.56 -13.85 2.22
C TRP A 69 5.49 -14.94 1.15
N TYR A 70 6.53 -15.03 0.29
CA TYR A 70 6.64 -16.02 -0.78
C TYR A 70 6.73 -17.47 -0.27
N SER A 71 7.12 -17.67 0.99
CA SER A 71 7.15 -18.97 1.66
C SER A 71 5.87 -19.26 2.45
N ASN A 72 4.92 -18.33 2.48
CA ASN A 72 3.66 -18.55 3.17
C ASN A 72 2.77 -19.43 2.29
N SER A 73 2.07 -20.38 2.92
CA SER A 73 1.10 -21.21 2.21
C SER A 73 -0.12 -20.36 1.84
N VAL A 74 -0.73 -20.66 0.69
CA VAL A 74 -2.04 -20.09 0.36
C VAL A 74 -3.08 -20.58 1.35
N ASN A 75 -4.05 -19.72 1.70
CA ASN A 75 -5.06 -20.04 2.71
C ASN A 75 -5.83 -21.35 2.39
N GLU A 76 -6.09 -21.60 1.11
CA GLU A 76 -6.71 -22.83 0.64
C GLU A 76 -5.87 -24.09 0.94
N HIS A 77 -4.54 -24.01 0.81
CA HIS A 77 -3.67 -25.13 1.14
C HIS A 77 -3.69 -25.41 2.64
N VAL A 78 -3.68 -24.36 3.47
CA VAL A 78 -3.76 -24.46 4.92
C VAL A 78 -5.08 -25.10 5.35
N SER A 79 -6.21 -24.64 4.78
CA SER A 79 -7.54 -25.15 5.12
C SER A 79 -7.76 -26.59 4.65
N LEU A 80 -7.33 -26.94 3.43
CA LEU A 80 -7.46 -28.30 2.90
C LEU A 80 -6.62 -29.34 3.65
N ASN A 81 -5.50 -28.92 4.24
CA ASN A 81 -4.56 -29.83 4.91
C ASN A 81 -4.61 -29.77 6.43
N ASN A 82 -5.59 -29.06 7.02
CA ASN A 82 -5.74 -28.88 8.46
C ASN A 82 -4.43 -28.40 9.14
N LEU A 83 -3.66 -27.55 8.45
CA LEU A 83 -2.41 -27.04 8.97
C LEU A 83 -2.70 -25.89 9.95
N SER A 84 -2.09 -25.94 11.14
CA SER A 84 -2.12 -24.80 12.07
C SER A 84 -0.87 -23.95 11.85
N VAL A 85 -0.90 -23.11 10.82
CA VAL A 85 0.20 -22.17 10.53
C VAL A 85 -0.21 -20.78 10.96
N SER A 86 0.51 -20.20 11.92
CA SER A 86 0.31 -18.81 12.39
C SER A 86 0.89 -17.78 11.40
N ARG A 87 0.92 -18.09 10.10
CA ARG A 87 1.47 -17.19 9.08
C ARG A 87 0.34 -16.52 8.33
N ASN A 88 0.51 -15.24 8.14
CA ASN A 88 -0.26 -14.45 7.20
C ASN A 88 -0.09 -15.05 5.80
N GLY A 89 -1.15 -15.36 5.07
CA GLY A 89 -1.07 -16.14 3.82
C GLY A 89 -0.13 -15.59 2.73
N ALA A 90 0.02 -16.35 1.65
CA ALA A 90 0.97 -16.07 0.56
C ALA A 90 0.82 -14.70 -0.12
N PHE A 91 -0.39 -14.20 -0.31
CA PHE A 91 -0.62 -12.95 -1.05
C PHE A 91 -1.54 -12.03 -0.27
N ARG A 92 -1.18 -10.76 -0.24
CA ARG A 92 -2.06 -9.67 0.21
C ARG A 92 -2.23 -8.68 -0.91
N GLU A 93 -3.43 -8.13 -0.95
CA GLU A 93 -3.82 -7.06 -1.83
C GLU A 93 -3.86 -5.76 -1.01
N ALA A 94 -3.26 -4.69 -1.53
CA ALA A 94 -3.41 -3.35 -0.97
C ALA A 94 -4.39 -2.56 -1.83
N ILE A 95 -5.52 -2.18 -1.22
CA ILE A 95 -6.54 -1.36 -1.88
C ILE A 95 -6.26 0.10 -1.58
N VAL A 96 -6.25 0.93 -2.62
CA VAL A 96 -6.03 2.37 -2.52
C VAL A 96 -7.28 3.09 -2.96
N SER A 97 -7.82 3.91 -2.07
CA SER A 97 -8.99 4.74 -2.32
C SER A 97 -8.72 6.22 -2.09
N LEU A 98 -9.43 7.06 -2.85
CA LEU A 98 -9.49 8.51 -2.68
C LEU A 98 -10.96 8.87 -2.47
N ASP A 99 -11.29 9.50 -1.34
CA ASP A 99 -12.67 9.85 -0.98
C ASP A 99 -13.65 8.68 -1.21
N GLU A 100 -13.32 7.51 -0.66
CA GLU A 100 -14.08 6.25 -0.76
C GLU A 100 -14.11 5.62 -2.17
N MET A 101 -13.57 6.27 -3.20
CA MET A 101 -13.45 5.70 -4.54
C MET A 101 -12.17 4.89 -4.69
N VAL A 102 -12.28 3.61 -5.05
CA VAL A 102 -11.11 2.77 -5.33
C VAL A 102 -10.42 3.25 -6.61
N VAL A 103 -9.16 3.67 -6.48
CA VAL A 103 -8.31 4.16 -7.59
C VAL A 103 -7.20 3.18 -7.96
N GLY A 104 -6.91 2.21 -7.09
CA GLY A 104 -5.88 1.22 -7.34
C GLY A 104 -5.94 0.03 -6.40
N VAL A 105 -5.30 -1.04 -6.88
CA VAL A 105 -5.17 -2.33 -6.22
C VAL A 105 -3.77 -2.84 -6.52
N VAL A 106 -2.96 -3.13 -5.50
CA VAL A 106 -1.54 -3.53 -5.63
C VAL A 106 -1.35 -4.92 -5.06
#